data_AF-A0A815CMI6-F1
#
_entry.id   AF-A0A815CMI6-F1
#
_cell.length_a   1.000
_cell.length_b   1.000
_cell.length_c   1.000
_cell.angle_alpha   90.00
_cell.angle_beta   90.00
_cell.angle_gamma   90.00
#
_symmetry.space_group_name_H-M   'P 1'
#
loop_
_entity.id
_entity.type
_entity.pdbx_description
1 polymer ?
#
loop_
_entity_poly.entity_id
_entity_poly.type
_entity_poly.pdbx_seq_one_letter_code
_entity_poly.pdbx_strand_id
1 'polypeptide(L)'
;MVFLDILIAKMNDKQMSIDDIQEEGYDTIATVLNFALFMIAFHQDIQQRLFEEMQKNDNECTCTLDDIIQMDYLERIIKEALRILPSVSIIGREIQETFQYKKFDPDRFLPKVAQQQHPYAYIPFSAGSQNCIGQRFALLEAKVFLSTIIHRFHLTTS
;
A
#
# COMPACT_ATOMS: atom_id res chain seq x y z
N MET A 1 -19.68 3.18 -2.89
CA MET A 1 -19.93 4.47 -2.21
C MET A 1 -20.04 4.38 -0.68
N VAL A 2 -19.97 3.18 -0.07
CA VAL A 2 -20.09 2.96 1.40
C VAL A 2 -19.12 3.76 2.28
N PHE A 3 -17.89 4.04 1.82
CA PHE A 3 -16.90 4.78 2.61
C PHE A 3 -17.35 6.23 2.88
N LEU A 4 -17.82 6.93 1.84
CA LEU A 4 -18.26 8.32 1.95
C LEU A 4 -19.54 8.43 2.79
N ASP A 5 -20.45 7.45 2.66
CA ASP A 5 -21.67 7.39 3.46
C ASP A 5 -21.36 7.25 4.96
N ILE A 6 -20.38 6.42 5.32
CA ILE A 6 -19.95 6.28 6.72
C ILE A 6 -19.27 7.55 7.23
N LEU A 7 -18.43 8.20 6.42
CA LEU A 7 -17.78 9.47 6.80
C LEU A 7 -18.83 10.56 7.02
N ILE A 8 -19.78 10.72 6.10
CA ILE A 8 -20.87 11.69 6.23
C ILE A 8 -21.69 11.41 7.49
N ALA A 9 -22.00 10.14 7.79
CA ALA A 9 -22.70 9.77 9.02
C ALA A 9 -21.92 10.16 10.28
N LYS A 10 -20.61 9.89 10.33
CA LYS A 10 -19.75 10.24 11.49
C LYS A 10 -19.55 11.74 11.66
N MET A 11 -19.47 12.48 10.55
CA MET A 11 -19.40 13.94 10.57
C MET A 11 -20.71 14.57 11.05
N ASN A 12 -21.86 14.02 10.62
CA ASN A 12 -23.18 14.48 11.06
C ASN A 12 -23.39 14.28 12.58
N ASP A 13 -22.89 13.18 13.13
CA ASP A 13 -22.93 12.90 14.57
C ASP A 13 -21.88 13.69 15.39
N LYS A 14 -21.11 14.59 14.76
CA LYS A 14 -19.98 15.32 15.36
C LYS A 14 -18.94 14.42 16.05
N GLN A 15 -18.88 13.15 15.67
CA GLN A 15 -17.88 12.20 16.19
C GLN A 15 -16.51 12.39 15.55
N MET A 16 -16.43 13.10 14.42
CA MET A 16 -15.23 13.29 13.63
C MET A 16 -15.31 14.62 12.89
N SER A 17 -14.25 15.42 12.98
CA SER A 17 -14.06 16.65 12.21
C SER A 17 -13.26 16.41 10.94
N ILE A 18 -13.23 17.39 10.04
CA ILE A 18 -12.38 17.34 8.84
C ILE A 18 -10.90 17.31 9.24
N ASP A 19 -10.55 18.03 10.31
CA ASP A 19 -9.18 18.13 10.80
C ASP A 19 -8.70 16.76 11.33
N ASP A 20 -9.57 16.01 12.03
CA ASP A 20 -9.26 14.65 12.50
C ASP A 20 -8.96 13.69 11.32
N ILE A 21 -9.72 13.81 10.22
CA ILE A 21 -9.51 13.00 9.01
C ILE A 21 -8.14 13.30 8.40
N GLN A 22 -7.74 14.57 8.37
CA GLN A 22 -6.46 15.00 7.82
C GLN A 22 -5.30 14.54 8.71
N GLU A 23 -5.39 14.69 10.03
CA GLU A 23 -4.36 14.24 10.96
C GLU A 23 -4.18 12.71 10.95
N GLU A 24 -5.26 11.93 10.89
CA GLU A 24 -5.18 10.47 10.86
C GLU A 24 -4.68 9.91 9.51
N GLY A 25 -5.01 10.59 8.41
CA GLY A 25 -4.74 10.12 7.06
C GLY A 25 -3.38 10.55 6.49
N TYR A 26 -2.96 11.80 6.73
CA TYR A 26 -1.85 12.42 6.01
C TYR A 26 -0.49 11.82 6.36
N ASP A 27 -0.14 11.76 7.64
CA ASP A 27 1.19 11.30 8.07
C ASP A 27 1.40 9.81 7.75
N THR A 28 0.34 9.01 7.85
CA THR A 28 0.40 7.57 7.60
C THR A 28 0.63 7.28 6.13
N ILE A 29 -0.11 7.93 5.22
CA ILE A 29 0.04 7.72 3.78
C ILE A 29 1.36 8.29 3.26
N ALA A 30 1.79 9.47 3.73
CA ALA A 30 3.05 10.07 3.34
C ALA A 30 4.24 9.15 3.67
N THR A 31 4.19 8.52 4.84
CA THR A 31 5.20 7.53 5.27
C THR A 31 5.23 6.31 4.35
N VAL A 32 4.06 5.76 3.99
CA VAL A 32 3.94 4.62 3.07
C VAL A 32 4.49 4.97 1.69
N LEU A 33 4.13 6.13 1.14
CA LEU A 33 4.61 6.60 -0.15
C LEU A 33 6.12 6.76 -0.16
N ASN A 34 6.68 7.42 0.86
CA ASN A 34 8.12 7.64 0.97
C ASN A 34 8.89 6.33 1.03
N PHE A 35 8.45 5.38 1.86
CA PHE A 35 9.11 4.07 1.96
C PHE A 35 8.93 3.24 0.69
N ALA A 36 7.73 3.20 0.09
CA ALA A 36 7.52 2.49 -1.16
C ALA A 36 8.42 3.05 -2.28
N LEU A 37 8.51 4.37 -2.43
CA LEU A 37 9.42 5.03 -3.37
C LEU A 37 10.88 4.65 -3.11
N PHE A 38 11.32 4.73 -1.85
CA PHE A 38 12.69 4.37 -1.49
C PHE A 38 13.00 2.90 -1.81
N MET A 39 12.09 1.98 -1.50
CA MET A 39 12.28 0.56 -1.79
C MET A 39 12.29 0.29 -3.30
N ILE A 40 11.46 0.98 -4.09
CA ILE A 40 11.46 0.88 -5.56
C ILE A 40 12.76 1.46 -6.15
N ALA A 41 13.26 2.58 -5.62
CA ALA A 41 14.51 3.18 -6.08
C ALA A 41 15.74 2.32 -5.76
N PHE A 42 15.73 1.62 -4.62
CA PHE A 42 16.83 0.75 -4.21
C PHE A 42 16.85 -0.59 -4.95
N HIS A 43 15.68 -1.12 -5.33
CA HIS A 43 15.54 -2.43 -5.99
C HIS A 43 15.19 -2.26 -7.46
N GLN A 44 16.23 -2.15 -8.30
CA GLN A 44 16.08 -1.92 -9.74
C GLN A 44 15.38 -3.07 -10.47
N ASP A 45 15.54 -4.31 -9.99
CA ASP A 45 14.82 -5.49 -10.48
C ASP A 45 13.31 -5.37 -10.25
N ILE A 46 12.91 -4.84 -9.09
CA ILE A 46 11.50 -4.61 -8.76
C ILE A 46 10.93 -3.47 -9.59
N GLN A 47 11.70 -2.39 -9.75
CA GLN A 47 11.31 -1.26 -10.58
C GLN A 47 11.09 -1.70 -12.03
N GLN A 48 12.01 -2.47 -12.60
CA GLN A 48 11.90 -3.00 -13.96
C GLN A 48 10.64 -3.87 -14.13
N ARG A 49 10.38 -4.76 -13.17
CA ARG A 49 9.20 -5.64 -13.23
C ARG A 49 7.88 -4.89 -13.03
N LEU A 50 7.91 -3.78 -12.30
CA LEU A 50 6.77 -2.87 -12.18
C LEU A 50 6.51 -2.13 -13.49
N PHE A 51 7.56 -1.66 -14.18
CA PHE A 51 7.43 -1.09 -15.53
C PHE A 51 6.81 -2.08 -16.52
N GLU A 52 7.17 -3.37 -16.44
CA GLU A 52 6.58 -4.42 -17.29
C GLU A 52 5.10 -4.66 -17.00
N GLU A 53 4.65 -4.57 -15.74
CA GLU A 53 3.22 -4.60 -15.40
C GLU A 53 2.50 -3.38 -15.99
N MET A 54 3.10 -2.19 -15.85
CA MET A 54 2.51 -0.94 -16.34
C MET A 54 2.36 -0.94 -17.87
N GLN A 55 3.38 -1.40 -18.61
CA GLN A 55 3.33 -1.46 -20.08
C GLN A 55 2.26 -2.42 -20.61
N LYS A 56 1.90 -3.47 -19.86
CA LYS A 56 0.83 -4.40 -20.29
C LYS A 56 -0.55 -3.77 -20.28
N ASN A 57 -0.75 -2.76 -19.43
CA ASN A 57 -2.02 -2.06 -19.30
C ASN A 57 -2.07 -0.79 -20.15
N ASP A 58 -0.96 -0.37 -20.75
CA ASP A 58 -0.86 0.92 -21.42
C ASP A 58 -1.00 0.78 -22.95
N ASN A 59 -2.22 1.00 -23.44
CA ASN A 59 -2.47 1.05 -24.88
C ASN A 59 -2.22 2.44 -25.48
N GLU A 60 -2.25 3.54 -24.71
CA GLU A 60 -2.16 4.93 -25.22
C GLU A 60 -1.62 5.99 -24.22
N CYS A 61 -0.62 5.69 -23.38
CA CYS A 61 -0.04 6.62 -22.38
C CYS A 61 -1.07 7.24 -21.41
N THR A 62 -2.18 6.55 -21.15
CA THR A 62 -3.22 7.02 -20.22
C THR A 62 -3.64 5.89 -19.31
N CYS A 63 -3.30 5.99 -18.02
CA CYS A 63 -3.68 5.02 -17.01
C CYS A 63 -5.09 5.36 -16.51
N THR A 64 -6.07 4.52 -16.82
CA THR A 64 -7.44 4.69 -16.31
C THR A 64 -7.54 4.20 -14.86
N LEU A 65 -8.59 4.59 -14.14
CA LEU A 65 -8.81 4.09 -12.78
C LEU A 65 -8.92 2.56 -12.72
N ASP A 66 -9.53 1.94 -13.75
CA ASP A 66 -9.65 0.49 -13.83
C ASP A 66 -8.28 -0.18 -14.01
N ASP A 67 -7.38 0.43 -14.77
CA ASP A 67 -6.00 -0.05 -14.92
C ASP A 67 -5.23 0.02 -13.60
N ILE A 68 -5.40 1.12 -12.85
CA ILE A 68 -4.77 1.32 -11.54
C ILE A 68 -5.25 0.26 -10.54
N ILE A 69 -6.55 -0.04 -10.55
CA ILE A 69 -7.12 -1.07 -9.69
C ILE A 69 -6.48 -2.44 -9.97
N GLN A 70 -6.22 -2.76 -11.25
CA GLN A 70 -5.64 -4.03 -11.71
C GLN A 70 -4.12 -4.14 -11.53
N MET A 71 -3.44 -3.13 -10.98
CA MET A 71 -2.00 -3.19 -10.69
C MET A 71 -1.71 -4.06 -9.46
N ASP A 72 -1.66 -5.38 -9.66
CA ASP A 72 -1.48 -6.38 -8.61
C ASP A 72 -0.05 -6.39 -8.06
N TYR A 73 0.97 -6.19 -8.91
CA TYR A 73 2.36 -6.15 -8.48
C TYR A 73 2.65 -4.87 -7.72
N LEU A 74 2.14 -3.71 -8.17
CA LEU A 74 2.22 -2.48 -7.39
C LEU A 74 1.58 -2.63 -6.00
N GLU A 75 0.42 -3.29 -5.91
CA GLU A 75 -0.20 -3.55 -4.62
C GLU A 75 0.68 -4.41 -3.70
N ARG A 76 1.33 -5.43 -4.27
CA ARG A 76 2.25 -6.30 -3.53
C ARG A 76 3.48 -5.55 -3.02
N ILE A 77 3.99 -4.59 -3.79
CA ILE A 77 5.08 -3.68 -3.37
C ILE A 77 4.61 -2.84 -2.17
N ILE A 78 3.44 -2.21 -2.25
CA ILE A 78 2.88 -1.42 -1.15
C ILE A 78 2.68 -2.29 0.10
N LYS A 79 2.19 -3.52 -0.07
CA LYS A 79 1.99 -4.47 1.03
C LYS A 79 3.31 -4.87 1.69
N GLU A 80 4.36 -5.10 0.91
CA GLU A 80 5.69 -5.42 1.45
C GLU A 80 6.33 -4.21 2.16
N ALA A 81 6.11 -2.99 1.66
CA ALA A 81 6.52 -1.76 2.34
C ALA A 81 5.83 -1.63 3.71
N LEU A 82 4.50 -1.79 3.77
CA LEU A 82 3.73 -1.80 5.03
C LEU A 82 4.14 -2.94 5.97
N ARG A 83 4.57 -4.08 5.42
CA ARG A 83 5.09 -5.18 6.22
C ARG A 83 6.42 -4.79 6.85
N ILE A 84 7.39 -4.28 6.10
CA ILE A 84 8.73 -4.03 6.64
C ILE A 84 8.74 -2.77 7.52
N LEU A 85 7.99 -1.74 7.12
CA LEU A 85 7.94 -0.43 7.76
C LEU A 85 6.48 -0.03 8.00
N PRO A 86 5.81 -0.63 9.01
CA PRO A 86 4.48 -0.19 9.39
C PRO A 86 4.52 1.23 9.97
N SER A 87 3.74 2.16 9.40
CA SER A 87 3.61 3.54 9.92
C SER A 87 3.10 3.56 11.37
N VAL A 88 2.30 2.55 11.74
CA VAL A 88 1.73 2.41 13.10
C VAL A 88 2.02 0.99 13.61
N SER A 89 2.85 0.88 14.65
CA SER A 89 3.26 -0.40 15.26
C SER A 89 2.57 -0.63 16.61
N ILE A 90 1.25 -0.85 16.61
CA ILE A 90 0.49 -1.13 17.85
C ILE A 90 0.67 -2.60 18.29
N ILE A 91 0.97 -3.51 17.35
CA ILE A 91 1.06 -4.95 17.60
C ILE A 91 2.50 -5.42 17.41
N GLY A 92 3.10 -5.94 18.48
CA GLY A 92 4.44 -6.53 18.46
C GLY A 92 4.48 -7.79 17.58
N ARG A 93 5.55 -7.94 16.80
CA ARG A 93 5.73 -9.09 15.90
C ARG A 93 6.82 -10.00 16.47
N GLU A 94 6.51 -11.29 16.54
CA GLU A 94 7.48 -12.32 16.92
C GLU A 94 7.87 -13.15 15.70
N ILE A 95 9.17 -13.44 15.58
CA ILE A 95 9.72 -14.24 14.49
C ILE A 95 9.61 -15.72 14.90
N GLN A 96 8.72 -16.47 14.26
CA GLN A 96 8.53 -17.90 14.54
C GLN A 96 9.46 -18.82 13.71
N GLU A 97 9.97 -18.32 12.58
CA GLU A 97 10.80 -19.08 11.62
C GLU A 97 12.00 -18.26 11.17
N THR A 98 13.05 -18.93 10.64
CA THR A 98 14.24 -18.22 10.14
C THR A 98 13.87 -17.26 9.00
N PHE A 99 14.06 -15.97 9.26
CA PHE A 99 13.72 -14.90 8.34
C PHE A 99 14.96 -14.09 7.98
N GLN A 100 15.11 -13.76 6.70
CA GLN A 100 16.13 -12.80 6.26
C GLN A 100 15.64 -11.37 6.46
N TYR A 101 16.16 -10.74 7.51
CA TYR A 101 15.95 -9.33 7.78
C TYR A 101 16.44 -8.48 6.60
N LYS A 102 15.58 -7.56 6.11
CA LYS A 102 15.81 -6.61 4.99
C LYS A 102 15.66 -7.12 3.56
N LYS A 103 15.25 -8.38 3.30
CA LYS A 103 14.82 -8.75 1.94
C LYS A 103 13.44 -8.16 1.66
N PHE A 104 13.35 -7.22 0.71
CA PHE A 104 12.08 -6.72 0.18
C PHE A 104 11.61 -7.64 -0.92
N ASP A 105 10.55 -8.40 -0.66
CA ASP A 105 10.06 -9.45 -1.55
C ASP A 105 8.54 -9.34 -1.75
N PRO A 106 8.09 -8.62 -2.80
CA PRO A 106 6.66 -8.48 -3.11
C PRO A 106 5.95 -9.81 -3.40
N ASP A 107 6.67 -10.84 -3.88
CA ASP A 107 6.09 -12.12 -4.27
C ASP A 107 5.61 -12.96 -3.08
N ARG A 108 5.98 -12.57 -1.84
CA ARG A 108 5.39 -13.10 -0.60
C ARG A 108 3.87 -13.01 -0.57
N PHE A 109 3.31 -12.00 -1.21
CA PHE A 109 1.87 -11.75 -1.28
C PHE A 109 1.19 -12.43 -2.46
N LEU A 110 1.90 -13.30 -3.20
CA LEU A 110 1.25 -14.18 -4.17
C LEU A 110 0.20 -15.05 -3.48
N PRO A 111 -0.97 -15.32 -4.10
CA PRO A 111 -2.06 -16.06 -3.47
C PRO A 111 -1.64 -17.41 -2.87
N LYS A 112 -0.78 -18.15 -3.58
CA LYS A 112 -0.27 -19.46 -3.14
C LYS A 112 0.56 -19.38 -1.84
N VAL A 113 1.33 -18.31 -1.68
CA VAL A 113 2.20 -18.10 -0.51
C VAL A 113 1.39 -17.50 0.64
N ALA A 114 0.54 -16.51 0.36
CA ALA A 114 -0.29 -15.85 1.35
C ALA A 114 -1.29 -16.80 2.04
N GLN A 115 -1.83 -17.79 1.32
CA GLN A 115 -2.75 -18.79 1.89
C GLN A 115 -2.09 -19.71 2.92
N GLN A 116 -0.76 -19.87 2.88
CA GLN A 116 -0.02 -20.70 3.82
C GLN A 116 0.37 -19.96 5.10
N GLN A 117 0.12 -18.65 5.16
CA GLN A 117 0.47 -17.81 6.30
C GLN A 117 -0.65 -17.80 7.35
N HIS A 118 -0.26 -17.58 8.60
CA HIS A 118 -1.21 -17.41 9.69
C HIS A 118 -2.12 -16.20 9.43
N PRO A 119 -3.44 -16.26 9.73
CA PRO A 119 -4.37 -15.15 9.44
C PRO A 119 -3.99 -13.80 10.06
N TYR A 120 -3.25 -13.82 11.16
CA TYR A 120 -2.76 -12.62 11.85
C TYR A 120 -1.30 -12.26 11.53
N ALA A 121 -0.68 -12.91 10.53
CA ALA A 121 0.71 -12.62 10.13
C ALA A 121 0.86 -11.26 9.43
N TYR A 122 -0.24 -10.70 8.90
CA TYR A 122 -0.25 -9.43 8.18
C TYR A 122 -1.54 -8.64 8.43
N ILE A 123 -1.47 -7.67 9.34
CA ILE A 123 -2.60 -6.82 9.76
C ILE A 123 -2.21 -5.32 9.80
N PRO A 124 -1.67 -4.76 8.70
CA PRO A 124 -1.19 -3.36 8.66
C PRO A 124 -2.31 -2.32 8.83
N PHE A 125 -3.55 -2.73 8.61
CA PHE A 125 -4.76 -1.91 8.71
C PHE A 125 -5.70 -2.42 9.82
N SER A 126 -5.14 -3.14 10.81
CA SER A 126 -5.90 -3.85 11.85
C SER A 126 -6.89 -4.87 11.27
N ALA A 127 -7.74 -5.45 12.11
CA ALA A 127 -8.75 -6.44 11.72
C ALA A 127 -10.00 -6.31 12.61
N GLY A 128 -11.13 -6.86 12.17
CA GLY A 128 -12.39 -6.84 12.93
C GLY A 128 -13.10 -5.47 12.89
N SER A 129 -13.87 -5.15 13.93
CA SER A 129 -14.67 -3.91 14.01
C SER A 129 -13.83 -2.63 14.15
N GLN A 130 -12.54 -2.77 14.44
CA GLN A 130 -11.56 -1.68 14.57
C GLN A 130 -10.56 -1.68 13.40
N ASN A 131 -10.93 -2.25 12.24
CA ASN A 131 -10.09 -2.14 11.05
C ASN A 131 -10.09 -0.70 10.51
N CYS A 132 -9.02 -0.34 9.80
CA CYS A 132 -8.88 0.97 9.20
C CYS A 132 -9.98 1.18 8.16
N ILE A 133 -10.88 2.13 8.44
CA ILE A 133 -11.96 2.51 7.53
C ILE A 133 -11.41 3.06 6.19
N GLY A 134 -10.26 3.72 6.24
CA GLY A 134 -9.58 4.33 5.09
C GLY A 134 -8.74 3.37 4.25
N GLN A 135 -8.64 2.07 4.61
CA GLN A 135 -7.72 1.13 3.95
C GLN A 135 -7.83 1.12 2.41
N ARG A 136 -9.05 1.10 1.88
CA ARG A 136 -9.28 1.08 0.42
C ARG A 136 -8.88 2.38 -0.24
N PHE A 137 -9.15 3.49 0.41
CA PHE A 137 -8.78 4.82 -0.07
C PHE A 137 -7.26 4.98 -0.05
N ALA A 138 -6.60 4.62 1.06
CA ALA A 138 -5.15 4.67 1.22
C ALA A 138 -4.41 3.83 0.17
N LEU A 139 -4.87 2.60 -0.11
CA LEU A 139 -4.27 1.76 -1.15
C LEU A 139 -4.47 2.34 -2.55
N LEU A 140 -5.64 2.89 -2.85
CA LEU A 140 -5.91 3.53 -4.14
C LEU A 140 -5.05 4.78 -4.33
N GLU A 141 -4.98 5.65 -3.32
CA GLU A 141 -4.16 6.85 -3.31
C GLU A 141 -2.68 6.49 -3.52
N ALA A 142 -2.18 5.49 -2.79
CA ALA A 142 -0.81 5.00 -2.96
C ALA A 142 -0.55 4.50 -4.38
N LYS A 143 -1.47 3.71 -4.96
CA LYS A 143 -1.31 3.20 -6.33
C LYS A 143 -1.31 4.33 -7.36
N VAL A 144 -2.24 5.29 -7.27
CA VAL A 144 -2.32 6.44 -8.19
C VAL A 144 -1.02 7.25 -8.13
N PHE A 145 -0.56 7.58 -6.93
CA PHE A 145 0.64 8.37 -6.73
C PHE A 145 1.90 7.66 -7.26
N LEU A 146 2.13 6.42 -6.82
CA LEU A 146 3.31 5.66 -7.23
C LEU A 146 3.31 5.36 -8.72
N SER A 147 2.15 4.97 -9.29
CA SER A 147 2.00 4.73 -10.73
C SER A 147 2.38 5.99 -11.53
N THR A 148 1.89 7.17 -11.11
CA THR A 148 2.20 8.44 -11.79
C THR A 148 3.69 8.77 -11.75
N ILE A 149 4.36 8.54 -10.63
CA ILE A 149 5.81 8.79 -10.49
C ILE A 149 6.60 7.82 -11.36
N ILE A 150 6.35 6.51 -11.24
CA ILE A 150 7.11 5.49 -11.98
C ILE A 150 6.88 5.63 -13.48
N HIS A 151 5.68 6.02 -13.93
CA HIS A 151 5.42 6.22 -15.35
C HIS A 151 6.25 7.34 -15.97
N ARG A 152 6.67 8.34 -15.18
CA ARG A 152 7.36 9.55 -15.65
C ARG A 152 8.84 9.58 -15.33
N PHE A 153 9.26 8.82 -14.32
CA PHE A 153 10.62 8.90 -13.78
C PHE A 153 11.21 7.51 -13.58
N HIS A 154 12.48 7.38 -13.95
CA HIS A 154 13.31 6.27 -13.54
C HIS A 154 14.00 6.63 -12.23
N LEU A 155 13.76 5.86 -11.17
CA LEU A 155 14.26 6.18 -9.83
C LEU A 155 15.59 5.47 -9.57
N THR A 156 16.58 6.20 -9.07
CA THR A 156 17.86 5.65 -8.62
C THR A 156 18.25 6.28 -7.29
N THR A 157 18.95 5.51 -6.45
CA THR A 157 19.65 6.05 -5.28
C THR A 157 21.06 6.48 -5.71
N SER A 158 21.50 7.67 -5.28
CA SER A 158 22.85 8.19 -5.56
C SER A 158 23.96 7.41 -4.86
#